data_AF-A0AAW0L0G3-F1
#
_entry.id   AF-A0AAW0L0G3-F1
#
_cell.length_a   1.000
_cell.length_b   1.000
_cell.length_c   1.000
_cell.angle_alpha   90.00
_cell.angle_beta   90.00
_cell.angle_gamma   90.00
#
_symmetry.space_group_name_H-M   'P 1'
#
loop_
_entity.id
_entity.type
_entity.pdbx_description
1 polymer ?
#
loop_
_entity_poly.entity_id
_entity_poly.type
_entity_poly.pdbx_seq_one_letter_code
_entity_poly.pdbx_strand_id
1 'polypeptide(L)' 'MRMNYYPPCPEPDKAIGLTPHSDADALTVVFQLNETEGLQIRKEGNWVPVKPLPNAFVTPLD' A
#
# COMPACT_ATOMS: atom_id res chain seq x y z
N MET A 1 2.54 15.39 0.16
CA MET A 1 1.52 14.65 -0.60
C MET A 1 2.22 13.88 -1.71
N ARG A 2 1.99 12.57 -1.81
CA ARG A 2 2.56 11.70 -2.83
C ARG A 2 1.42 11.03 -3.59
N MET A 3 1.44 11.09 -4.92
CA MET A 3 0.50 10.41 -5.78
C MET A 3 1.22 9.26 -6.48
N ASN A 4 0.69 8.05 -6.39
CA ASN A 4 1.30 6.86 -6.97
C ASN A 4 0.39 6.28 -8.06
N TYR A 5 0.99 5.88 -9.18
CA TYR A 5 0.34 5.12 -10.24
C TYR A 5 1.15 3.85 -10.50
N TYR A 6 0.53 2.69 -10.31
CA TYR A 6 1.14 1.38 -10.48
C TYR A 6 0.54 0.72 -11.73
N PRO A 7 1.21 0.76 -12.90
CA PRO A 7 0.68 0.15 -14.12
C PRO A 7 0.68 -1.38 -14.02
N PRO A 8 -0.11 -2.08 -14.87
CA PRO A 8 -0.01 -3.53 -15.00
C PRO A 8 1.43 -3.97 -15.31
N CYS A 9 1.91 -4.98 -14.59
CA CYS A 9 3.25 -5.55 -14.77
C CYS A 9 3.13 -6.93 -15.43
N PRO A 10 3.84 -7.22 -16.54
CA PRO A 10 3.84 -8.54 -17.15
C PRO A 10 4.47 -9.64 -16.27
N GLU A 11 5.40 -9.27 -15.40
CA GLU A 11 6.14 -10.18 -14.53
C GLU A 11 6.08 -9.70 -13.06
N PRO A 12 4.90 -9.73 -12.42
CA PRO A 12 4.70 -9.14 -11.09
C PRO A 12 5.53 -9.82 -9.99
N ASP A 13 5.93 -11.07 -10.15
CA ASP A 13 6.79 -11.79 -9.20
C ASP A 13 8.26 -11.33 -9.25
N LYS A 14 8.64 -10.53 -10.25
CA LYS A 14 10.01 -10.02 -10.45
C LYS A 14 10.13 -8.52 -10.20
N ALA A 15 9.03 -7.84 -9.87
CA ALA A 15 8.98 -6.40 -9.66
C ALA A 15 8.22 -6.06 -8.36
N ILE A 16 8.39 -4.84 -7.88
CA ILE A 16 7.61 -4.31 -6.76
C ILE A 16 7.13 -2.91 -7.10
N GLY A 17 5.87 -2.60 -6.79
CA GLY A 17 5.33 -1.26 -7.02
C GLY A 17 6.04 -0.20 -6.18
N LEU A 18 6.25 -0.49 -4.89
CA LEU A 18 6.99 0.33 -3.95
C LEU A 18 7.76 -0.56 -2.98
N THR A 19 9.05 -0.31 -2.81
CA THR A 19 9.90 -1.11 -1.92
C THR A 19 9.41 -1.07 -0.47
N PRO A 20 9.53 -2.17 0.30
CA PRO A 20 9.22 -2.19 1.73
C PRO A 20 9.91 -1.05 2.49
N HIS A 21 9.15 -0.31 3.28
CA HIS A 21 9.63 0.78 4.14
C HIS A 21 8.65 0.99 5.30
N SER A 22 9.10 1.75 6.30
CA SER A 22 8.22 2.45 7.26
C SER A 22 8.15 3.91 6.85
N ASP A 23 7.04 4.57 7.20
CA ASP A 23 6.92 5.99 6.96
C ASP A 23 7.84 6.75 7.93
N ALA A 24 8.41 7.85 7.46
CA ALA A 24 9.27 8.71 8.30
C ALA A 24 8.47 9.80 9.04
N ASP A 25 7.23 10.02 8.61
CA ASP A 25 6.32 11.03 9.14
C ASP A 25 5.53 10.49 10.33
N ALA A 26 5.02 11.38 11.19
CA ALA A 26 4.26 10.97 12.38
C ALA A 26 2.90 10.33 12.08
N LEU A 27 2.29 10.64 10.93
CA LEU A 27 1.00 10.10 10.52
C LEU A 27 0.89 10.13 9.00
N THR A 28 0.60 8.99 8.41
CA THR A 28 0.24 8.85 7.00
C THR A 28 -1.26 8.59 6.86
N VAL A 29 -1.88 9.25 5.88
CA VAL A 29 -3.28 9.01 5.49
C VAL A 29 -3.32 8.67 4.01
N VAL A 30 -3.78 7.46 3.69
CA VAL A 30 -3.79 6.93 2.31
C VAL A 30 -5.22 6.79 1.82
N PHE A 31 -5.48 7.28 0.60
CA PHE A 31 -6.71 7.06 -0.14
C PHE A 31 -6.42 6.20 -1.38
N GLN A 32 -7.12 5.07 -1.52
CA GLN A 32 -6.99 4.21 -2.69
C GLN A 32 -8.03 4.60 -3.75
N LEU A 33 -7.56 5.12 -4.88
CA LEU A 33 -8.41 5.71 -5.93
C LEU A 33 -9.27 4.69 -6.68
N ASN A 34 -8.89 3.42 -6.68
CA ASN A 34 -9.58 2.35 -7.39
C ASN A 34 -9.64 1.07 -6.55
N GLU A 35 -10.30 0.05 -7.08
CA GLU A 35 -10.50 -1.23 -6.40
C GLU A 35 -9.34 -2.23 -6.60
N THR A 36 -8.26 -1.83 -7.31
CA THR A 36 -7.09 -2.70 -7.52
C THR A 36 -6.34 -2.90 -6.22
N GLU A 37 -6.27 -4.13 -5.74
CA GLU A 37 -5.52 -4.49 -4.53
C GLU A 37 -3.99 -4.41 -4.79
N GLY A 38 -3.22 -4.10 -3.74
CA GLY A 38 -1.75 -4.02 -3.85
C GLY A 38 -1.04 -3.49 -2.61
N LEU A 39 -1.73 -2.73 -1.76
CA LEU A 39 -1.18 -2.31 -0.48
C LEU A 39 -1.06 -3.51 0.47
N GLN A 40 0.12 -3.68 1.07
CA GLN A 40 0.40 -4.70 2.07
C GLN A 40 1.13 -4.09 3.25
N ILE A 41 0.86 -4.60 4.45
CA ILE A 41 1.59 -4.27 5.68
C ILE A 41 2.31 -5.50 6.21
N ARG A 42 3.40 -5.30 6.94
CA ARG A 42 4.11 -6.39 7.60
C ARG A 42 3.65 -6.49 9.05
N LYS A 43 2.97 -7.59 9.40
CA LYS A 43 2.52 -7.88 10.77
C LYS A 43 3.10 -9.22 11.22
N GLU A 44 3.80 -9.23 12.36
CA GLU A 44 4.39 -10.45 12.94
C GLU A 44 5.27 -11.22 11.94
N GLY A 45 6.02 -10.49 11.10
CA GLY A 45 6.89 -11.08 10.07
C GLY A 45 6.21 -11.51 8.78
N ASN A 46 4.87 -11.47 8.71
CA ASN A 46 4.10 -11.85 7.53
C ASN A 46 3.56 -10.62 6.78
N TRP A 47 3.48 -10.71 5.46
CA TRP A 47 2.80 -9.72 4.63
C TRP A 47 1.29 -9.97 4.65
N VAL A 48 0.53 -8.93 5.00
CA VAL A 48 -0.93 -8.96 5.09
C VAL A 48 -1.50 -7.95 4.10
N PRO A 49 -2.39 -8.36 3.18
CA PRO A 49 -3.04 -7.43 2.26
C PRO A 49 -3.98 -6.49 3.00
N VAL A 50 -4.01 -5.23 2.58
CA VAL A 50 -4.95 -4.23 3.07
C VAL A 50 -6.00 -4.01 1.98
N LYS A 51 -7.26 -4.26 2.33
CA LYS A 51 -8.41 -3.93 1.50
C LYS A 51 -9.17 -2.76 2.15
N PRO A 52 -9.04 -1.53 1.62
CA PRO A 52 -9.79 -0.39 2.15
C PRO A 52 -11.30 -0.64 2.06
N LEU A 53 -12.04 -0.19 3.08
CA LEU A 53 -13.49 -0.14 3.00
C LEU A 53 -13.91 0.95 1.98
N PRO A 54 -15.09 0.82 1.35
CA PRO A 54 -15.63 1.88 0.51
C PRO A 54 -15.66 3.22 1.25
N ASN A 55 -15.13 4.28 0.61
CA ASN A 55 -15.02 5.64 1.16
C ASN A 55 -14.16 5.77 2.43
N ALA A 56 -13.26 4.83 2.72
CA ALA A 56 -12.36 4.91 3.85
C ALA A 56 -10.94 5.37 3.45
N PHE A 57 -10.26 5.98 4.41
CA PHE A 57 -8.82 6.17 4.38
C PHE A 57 -8.12 5.06 5.16
N VAL A 58 -6.91 4.70 4.76
CA VAL A 58 -6.02 3.84 5.53
C VAL A 58 -5.04 4.70 6.31
N THR A 59 -4.94 4.47 7.62
CA THR A 59 -3.97 5.11 8.50
C THR A 59 -3.05 4.02 9.06
N PRO A 60 -1.93 3.71 8.38
CA PRO A 60 -0.94 2.80 8.95
C PRO A 60 -0.35 3.45 10.21
N LEU A 61 -0.24 2.65 11.27
CA LEU A 61 0.51 2.99 12.46
C LEU A 61 1.76 2.12 12.41
N ASP A 62 2.93 2.76 12.40
CA ASP A 62 4.21 2.08 12.55
C ASP A 62 4.36 1.45 13.95
#